data_AF-A0A2K3JEZ6-F1
#
_entry.id   AF-A0A2K3JEZ6-F1
#
_cell.length_a   1.000
_cell.length_b   1.000
_cell.length_c   1.000
_cell.angle_alpha   90.00
_cell.angle_beta   90.00
_cell.angle_gamma   90.00
#
_symmetry.space_group_name_H-M   'P 1'
#
loop_
_entity.id
_entity.type
_entity.pdbx_description
1 polymer ?
#
loop_
_entity_poly.entity_id
_entity_poly.type
_entity_poly.pdbx_seq_one_letter_code
_entity_poly.pdbx_strand_id
1 'polypeptide(L)'
;MGDTIDLLLKNGFIYDGSGDAPFRGNVGIKGDRIVLSGSETAESEVVIDVDGLCVSPGFVDTHGHSEFNIIVAPECESKVLQGVATEINGNCGLSAGPLLNDAKIRREADFIEAGIPYRWNSLKEYFVYLNERYPVINYATLSGQGN
;
A
#
# COMPACT_ATOMS: atom_id res chain seq x y z
N MET A 1 -11.35 -33.05 0.35
CA MET A 1 -11.74 -31.78 0.98
C MET A 1 -11.34 -30.71 -0.02
N GLY A 2 -12.32 -30.00 -0.59
CA GLY A 2 -12.04 -28.93 -1.54
C GLY A 2 -11.27 -27.83 -0.81
N ASP A 3 -10.30 -27.21 -1.49
CA ASP A 3 -9.48 -26.16 -0.88
C ASP A 3 -10.36 -24.96 -0.48
N THR A 4 -10.68 -24.86 0.82
CA THR A 4 -11.33 -23.68 1.41
C THR A 4 -10.47 -22.44 1.15
N ILE A 5 -11.13 -21.32 0.84
CA ILE A 5 -10.49 -20.00 0.67
C ILE A 5 -10.69 -19.13 1.91
N ASP A 6 -9.84 -18.12 2.11
CA ASP A 6 -9.80 -17.38 3.37
C ASP A 6 -10.92 -16.33 3.45
N LEU A 7 -11.15 -15.61 2.34
CA LEU A 7 -12.18 -14.57 2.25
C LEU A 7 -12.92 -14.63 0.90
N LEU A 8 -14.24 -14.55 0.96
CA LEU A 8 -15.12 -14.38 -0.19
C LEU A 8 -15.92 -13.07 -0.08
N LEU A 9 -15.71 -12.16 -1.03
CA LEU A 9 -16.56 -11.00 -1.27
C LEU A 9 -17.64 -11.40 -2.27
N LYS A 10 -18.91 -11.35 -1.89
CA LYS A 10 -20.03 -11.89 -2.68
C LYS A 10 -20.91 -10.78 -3.27
N ASN A 11 -21.44 -11.02 -4.48
CA ASN A 11 -22.46 -10.20 -5.14
C ASN A 11 -22.07 -8.74 -5.49
N GLY A 12 -20.78 -8.41 -5.52
CA GLY A 12 -20.31 -7.07 -5.82
C GLY A 12 -20.37 -6.73 -7.32
N PHE A 13 -20.31 -5.44 -7.63
CA PHE A 13 -19.96 -4.95 -8.97
C PHE A 13 -18.44 -4.87 -9.08
N ILE A 14 -17.84 -5.77 -9.87
CA ILE A 14 -16.39 -5.90 -10.01
C ILE A 14 -15.89 -4.96 -11.10
N TYR A 15 -15.00 -4.07 -10.72
CA TYR A 15 -14.19 -3.23 -11.60
C TYR A 15 -12.76 -3.74 -11.55
N ASP A 16 -12.32 -4.49 -12.54
CA ASP A 16 -11.01 -5.18 -12.52
C ASP A 16 -9.81 -4.28 -12.86
N GLY A 17 -10.07 -3.01 -13.22
CA GLY A 17 -9.05 -2.03 -13.59
C GLY A 17 -8.60 -2.07 -15.06
N SER A 18 -9.16 -2.97 -15.89
CA SER A 18 -8.88 -3.03 -17.33
C SER A 18 -9.42 -1.83 -18.12
N GLY A 19 -10.45 -1.17 -17.58
CA GLY A 19 -11.22 -0.13 -18.26
C GLY A 19 -12.50 -0.64 -18.92
N ASP A 20 -12.74 -1.96 -18.91
CA ASP A 20 -13.99 -2.56 -19.39
C ASP A 20 -15.18 -2.24 -18.46
N ALA A 21 -16.39 -2.52 -18.95
CA ALA A 21 -17.61 -2.37 -18.16
C ALA A 21 -17.60 -3.31 -16.95
N PRO A 22 -18.07 -2.86 -15.77
CA PRO A 22 -18.11 -3.71 -14.59
C PRO A 22 -19.09 -4.88 -14.76
N PHE A 23 -18.80 -5.99 -14.11
CA PHE A 23 -19.68 -7.15 -14.09
C PHE A 23 -20.03 -7.55 -12.66
N ARG A 24 -21.19 -8.18 -12.48
CA ARG A 24 -21.63 -8.66 -11.17
C ARG A 24 -20.99 -10.02 -10.88
N GLY A 25 -20.41 -10.18 -9.71
CA GLY A 25 -19.75 -11.44 -9.35
C GLY A 25 -19.22 -11.48 -7.91
N ASN A 26 -18.30 -12.40 -7.69
CA ASN A 26 -17.63 -12.64 -6.42
C ASN A 26 -16.11 -12.54 -6.60
N VAL A 27 -15.41 -12.18 -5.53
CA VAL A 27 -13.94 -12.19 -5.46
C VAL A 27 -13.51 -13.07 -4.29
N GLY A 28 -12.73 -14.11 -4.58
CA GLY A 28 -12.18 -15.03 -3.59
C GLY A 28 -10.70 -14.81 -3.36
N ILE A 29 -10.27 -14.81 -2.10
CA ILE A 29 -8.90 -14.54 -1.66
C ILE A 29 -8.37 -15.73 -0.85
N LYS A 30 -7.13 -16.14 -1.13
CA LYS A 30 -6.38 -17.12 -0.34
C LYS A 30 -4.95 -16.61 -0.15
N GLY A 31 -4.53 -16.43 1.10
CA GLY A 31 -3.30 -15.76 1.47
C GLY A 31 -3.24 -14.34 0.89
N ASP A 32 -2.20 -14.08 0.10
CA ASP A 32 -1.91 -12.80 -0.54
C ASP A 32 -2.34 -12.74 -2.02
N ARG A 33 -3.24 -13.63 -2.45
CA ARG A 33 -3.68 -13.76 -3.84
C ARG A 33 -5.19 -13.79 -3.99
N ILE A 34 -5.66 -13.18 -5.07
CA ILE A 34 -6.99 -13.40 -5.61
C ILE A 34 -6.95 -14.74 -6.35
N VAL A 35 -7.85 -15.66 -5.98
CA VAL A 35 -7.95 -17.01 -6.55
C VAL A 35 -9.24 -17.23 -7.34
N LEU A 36 -10.19 -16.30 -7.24
CA LEU A 36 -11.48 -16.35 -7.94
C LEU A 36 -11.97 -14.92 -8.23
N SER A 37 -12.46 -14.70 -9.44
CA SER A 37 -13.13 -13.46 -9.86
C SER A 37 -14.13 -13.79 -10.97
N GLY A 38 -15.42 -13.63 -10.70
CA GLY A 38 -16.46 -14.03 -11.65
C GLY A 38 -17.75 -14.48 -10.99
N SER A 39 -18.55 -15.29 -11.69
CA SER A 39 -19.82 -15.82 -11.18
C SER A 39 -19.66 -17.03 -10.26
N GLU A 40 -18.46 -17.62 -10.20
CA GLU A 40 -18.15 -18.79 -9.38
C GLU A 40 -18.21 -18.46 -7.88
N THR A 41 -18.40 -19.48 -7.05
CA THR A 41 -18.36 -19.37 -5.59
C THR A 41 -17.53 -20.51 -5.01
N ALA A 42 -16.97 -20.31 -3.83
CA ALA A 42 -16.21 -21.32 -3.10
C ALA A 42 -16.62 -21.34 -1.62
N GLU A 43 -16.35 -22.44 -0.93
CA GLU A 43 -16.42 -22.46 0.54
C GLU A 43 -15.33 -21.54 1.10
N SER A 44 -15.68 -20.68 2.04
CA SER A 44 -14.75 -19.72 2.63
C SER A 44 -14.88 -19.63 4.14
N GLU A 45 -13.76 -19.36 4.81
CA GLU A 45 -13.73 -19.09 6.26
C GLU A 45 -14.52 -17.82 6.61
N VAL A 46 -14.39 -16.78 5.77
CA VAL A 46 -15.09 -15.50 5.94
C VAL A 46 -15.85 -15.16 4.66
N VAL A 47 -17.15 -14.90 4.79
CA VAL A 47 -17.99 -14.44 3.68
C VAL A 47 -18.54 -13.06 4.00
N ILE A 48 -18.33 -12.10 3.09
CA ILE A 48 -18.87 -10.74 3.18
C ILE A 48 -19.75 -10.50 1.96
N ASP A 49 -21.04 -10.21 2.19
CA ASP A 49 -21.95 -9.81 1.12
C ASP A 49 -21.78 -8.30 0.84
N VAL A 50 -21.42 -7.98 -0.40
CA VAL A 50 -21.14 -6.62 -0.86
C VAL A 50 -22.10 -6.23 -1.99
N ASP A 51 -23.33 -6.76 -1.96
CA ASP A 51 -24.40 -6.37 -2.89
C ASP A 51 -24.63 -4.85 -2.88
N GLY A 52 -24.79 -4.29 -4.08
CA GLY A 52 -24.92 -2.84 -4.28
C GLY A 52 -23.62 -2.03 -4.09
N LEU A 53 -22.51 -2.67 -3.72
CA LEU A 53 -21.20 -2.04 -3.61
C LEU A 53 -20.28 -2.41 -4.79
N CYS A 54 -19.24 -1.60 -4.97
CA CYS A 54 -18.18 -1.86 -5.93
C CYS A 54 -17.03 -2.63 -5.26
N VAL A 55 -16.43 -3.55 -6.01
CA VAL A 55 -15.16 -4.20 -5.66
C VAL A 55 -14.15 -3.83 -6.73
N SER A 56 -13.02 -3.26 -6.33
CA SER A 56 -11.95 -2.85 -7.23
C SER A 56 -10.58 -3.28 -6.71
N PRO A 57 -9.52 -3.24 -7.54
CA PRO A 57 -8.16 -3.16 -7.03
C PRO A 57 -8.04 -2.01 -6.03
N GLY A 58 -7.20 -2.21 -5.00
CA GLY A 58 -6.82 -1.12 -4.12
C GLY A 58 -6.12 -0.01 -4.90
N PHE A 59 -6.37 1.24 -4.55
CA PHE A 59 -5.85 2.37 -5.32
C PHE A 59 -4.33 2.49 -5.16
N VAL A 60 -3.69 2.91 -6.25
CA VAL A 60 -2.26 3.24 -6.29
C VAL A 60 -2.14 4.75 -6.29
N ASP A 61 -1.68 5.31 -5.17
CA ASP A 61 -1.32 6.71 -5.09
C ASP A 61 0.05 6.91 -5.73
N THR A 62 0.07 7.53 -6.90
CA THR A 62 1.27 7.70 -7.71
C THR A 62 2.11 8.91 -7.31
N HIS A 63 1.64 9.73 -6.37
CA HIS A 63 2.29 10.98 -5.99
C HIS A 63 2.24 11.24 -4.48
N GLY A 64 3.01 10.44 -3.74
CA GLY A 64 3.16 10.55 -2.30
C GLY A 64 4.34 11.40 -1.82
N HIS A 65 4.23 11.84 -0.57
CA HIS A 65 5.27 12.49 0.24
C HIS A 65 5.25 11.96 1.69
N SER A 66 5.12 10.63 1.82
CA SER A 66 5.05 9.97 3.13
C SER A 66 6.37 9.42 3.63
N GLU A 67 7.51 9.71 2.98
CA GLU A 67 8.82 9.06 3.18
C GLU A 67 9.24 8.96 4.65
N PHE A 68 8.88 9.95 5.45
CA PHE A 68 9.12 9.96 6.89
C PHE A 68 7.85 9.69 7.70
N ASN A 69 6.68 10.13 7.22
CA ASN A 69 5.40 9.94 7.89
C ASN A 69 5.02 8.45 8.03
N ILE A 70 5.34 7.63 7.04
CA ILE A 70 5.06 6.19 7.06
C ILE A 70 5.87 5.44 8.14
N ILE A 71 7.02 5.99 8.58
CA ILE A 71 7.81 5.42 9.68
C ILE A 71 7.12 5.65 11.02
N VAL A 72 6.48 6.81 11.20
CA VAL A 72 5.91 7.24 12.49
C VAL A 72 4.44 6.88 12.63
N ALA A 73 3.74 6.73 11.50
CA ALA A 73 2.32 6.38 11.39
C ALA A 73 2.13 5.26 10.35
N PRO A 74 2.63 4.03 10.60
CA PRO A 74 2.58 2.92 9.66
C PRO A 74 1.15 2.42 9.36
N GLU A 75 0.16 2.80 10.16
CA GLU A 75 -1.27 2.56 9.94
C GLU A 75 -1.81 3.30 8.71
N CYS A 76 -1.12 4.35 8.23
CA CYS A 76 -1.45 5.07 7.01
C CYS A 76 -2.94 5.44 6.89
N GLU A 77 -3.60 5.83 7.99
CA GLU A 77 -5.06 6.04 8.02
C GLU A 77 -5.54 7.00 6.94
N SER A 78 -4.79 8.08 6.71
CA SER A 78 -5.08 9.07 5.66
C SER A 78 -5.16 8.46 4.25
N LYS A 79 -4.46 7.35 4.00
CA LYS A 79 -4.43 6.60 2.74
C LYS A 79 -5.47 5.49 2.72
N VAL A 80 -5.48 4.65 3.75
CA VAL A 80 -6.36 3.46 3.82
C VAL A 80 -7.83 3.85 3.82
N LEU A 81 -8.20 4.92 4.53
CA LEU A 81 -9.58 5.42 4.55
C LEU A 81 -10.08 5.94 3.19
N GLN A 82 -9.16 6.16 2.24
CA GLN A 82 -9.47 6.53 0.86
C GLN A 82 -9.43 5.34 -0.11
N GLY A 83 -9.10 4.14 0.37
CA GLY A 83 -8.96 2.93 -0.46
C GLY A 83 -7.57 2.74 -1.08
N VAL A 84 -6.56 3.52 -0.67
CA VAL A 84 -5.19 3.37 -1.16
C VAL A 84 -4.55 2.12 -0.54
N ALA A 85 -4.05 1.23 -1.39
CA ALA A 85 -3.33 0.02 -0.99
C ALA A 85 -1.83 0.06 -1.34
N THR A 86 -1.42 1.01 -2.19
CA THR A 86 -0.02 1.22 -2.58
C THR A 86 0.26 2.71 -2.74
N GLU A 87 1.39 3.18 -2.21
CA GLU A 87 1.91 4.53 -2.49
C GLU A 87 3.25 4.47 -3.24
N ILE A 88 3.42 5.36 -4.21
CA ILE A 88 4.69 5.72 -4.83
C ILE A 88 5.09 7.12 -4.35
N ASN A 89 6.15 7.21 -3.57
CA ASN A 89 6.68 8.49 -3.13
C ASN A 89 8.11 8.73 -3.65
N GLY A 90 8.86 9.64 -3.04
CA GLY A 90 10.14 10.12 -3.54
C GLY A 90 9.97 11.21 -4.60
N ASN A 91 8.82 11.86 -4.62
CA ASN A 91 8.41 12.80 -5.65
C ASN A 91 9.10 14.15 -5.54
N CYS A 92 8.99 14.99 -6.57
CA CYS A 92 9.45 16.37 -6.57
C CYS A 92 10.95 16.56 -6.22
N GLY A 93 11.77 15.54 -6.49
CA GLY A 93 13.20 15.55 -6.21
C GLY A 93 13.57 15.28 -4.75
N LEU A 94 12.60 14.90 -3.91
CA LEU A 94 12.74 14.67 -2.48
C LEU A 94 12.39 13.21 -2.17
N SER A 95 13.34 12.41 -1.67
CA SER A 95 13.07 11.01 -1.32
C SER A 95 13.58 10.61 0.06
N ALA A 96 13.14 9.43 0.51
CA ALA A 96 13.59 8.82 1.74
C ALA A 96 15.11 8.58 1.72
N GLY A 97 15.65 8.20 0.58
CA GLY A 97 17.08 7.99 0.40
C GLY A 97 17.48 7.85 -1.08
N PRO A 98 18.79 7.69 -1.36
CA PRO A 98 19.90 7.82 -0.41
C PRO A 98 19.98 9.23 0.17
N LEU A 99 20.60 9.42 1.35
CA LEU A 99 20.78 10.74 1.95
C LEU A 99 22.27 10.95 2.22
N LEU A 100 22.91 11.75 1.38
CA LEU A 100 24.37 11.92 1.39
C LEU A 100 24.75 13.38 1.68
N ASN A 101 25.87 13.56 2.39
CA ASN A 101 26.49 14.88 2.62
C ASN A 101 25.46 15.94 3.08
N ASP A 102 25.36 17.05 2.34
CA ASP A 102 24.50 18.18 2.63
C ASP A 102 23.01 17.82 2.66
N ALA A 103 22.56 16.83 1.87
CA ALA A 103 21.17 16.41 1.90
C ALA A 103 20.81 15.79 3.25
N LYS A 104 21.71 14.98 3.82
CA LYS A 104 21.53 14.43 5.17
C LYS A 104 21.44 15.53 6.22
N ILE A 105 22.29 16.55 6.11
CA ILE A 105 22.25 17.71 7.02
C ILE A 105 20.92 18.47 6.89
N ARG A 106 20.44 18.69 5.64
CA ARG A 106 19.15 19.37 5.39
C ARG A 106 17.96 18.62 6.00
N ARG A 107 18.01 17.28 6.04
CA ARG A 107 16.95 16.42 6.59
C ARG A 107 17.00 16.21 8.09
N GLU A 108 18.02 16.71 8.77
CA GLU A 108 18.16 16.50 10.21
C GLU A 108 16.98 17.11 11.00
N ALA A 109 16.50 18.28 10.57
CA ALA A 109 15.32 18.91 11.16
C ALA A 109 14.06 18.05 10.98
N ASP A 110 13.81 17.53 9.77
CA ASP A 110 12.68 16.66 9.47
C ASP A 110 12.68 15.41 10.38
N PHE A 111 13.86 14.78 10.57
CA PHE A 111 13.97 13.63 11.45
C PHE A 111 13.70 13.94 12.92
N ILE A 112 14.19 15.09 13.40
CA ILE A 112 13.97 15.51 14.79
C ILE A 112 12.49 15.83 15.01
N GLU A 113 11.87 16.57 14.09
CA GLU A 113 10.45 16.91 14.15
C GLU A 113 9.56 15.66 14.15
N ALA A 114 9.87 14.70 13.27
CA ALA A 114 9.17 13.42 13.22
C ALA A 114 9.52 12.47 14.39
N GLY A 115 10.50 12.80 15.23
CA GLY A 115 10.95 11.91 16.30
C GLY A 115 11.58 10.61 15.81
N ILE A 116 12.19 10.61 14.62
CA ILE A 116 12.86 9.45 14.03
C ILE A 116 14.31 9.42 14.52
N PRO A 117 14.72 8.42 15.34
CA PRO A 117 16.08 8.37 15.90
C PRO A 117 17.12 7.79 14.94
N TYR A 118 16.70 6.99 13.96
CA TYR A 118 17.62 6.30 13.06
C TYR A 118 18.04 7.22 11.90
N ARG A 119 19.31 7.10 11.48
CA ARG A 119 19.85 7.81 10.32
C ARG A 119 20.43 6.79 9.37
N TRP A 120 19.94 6.81 8.13
CA TRP A 120 20.44 5.96 7.06
C TRP A 120 21.14 6.78 5.98
N ASN A 121 21.89 6.09 5.12
CA ASN A 121 22.59 6.67 3.98
C ASN A 121 22.13 6.05 2.65
N SER A 122 21.48 4.88 2.69
CA SER A 122 21.04 4.16 1.49
C SER A 122 19.55 3.83 1.54
N LEU A 123 18.94 3.63 0.36
CA LEU A 123 17.58 3.10 0.26
C LEU A 123 17.45 1.71 0.91
N LYS A 124 18.51 0.89 0.89
CA LYS A 124 18.52 -0.41 1.57
C LYS A 124 18.33 -0.26 3.07
N GLU A 125 19.09 0.63 3.70
CA GLU A 125 18.98 0.91 5.14
C GLU A 125 17.62 1.52 5.49
N TYR A 126 17.11 2.42 4.64
CA TYR A 126 15.74 2.94 4.79
C TYR A 126 14.70 1.83 4.77
N PHE A 127 14.74 0.92 3.77
CA PHE A 127 13.77 -0.16 3.68
C PHE A 127 13.85 -1.16 4.82
N VAL A 128 15.06 -1.46 5.32
CA VAL A 128 15.21 -2.27 6.55
C VAL A 128 14.48 -1.59 7.70
N TYR A 129 14.71 -0.29 7.91
CA TYR A 129 14.09 0.45 8.99
C TYR A 129 12.57 0.62 8.84
N LEU A 130 12.09 0.84 7.62
CA LEU A 130 10.66 0.92 7.31
C LEU A 130 9.95 -0.41 7.56
N ASN A 131 10.55 -1.53 7.13
CA ASN A 131 9.93 -2.84 7.28
C ASN A 131 9.75 -3.25 8.74
N GLU A 132 10.60 -2.76 9.65
CA GLU A 132 10.43 -2.95 11.11
C GLU A 132 9.21 -2.20 11.68
N ARG A 133 8.59 -1.31 10.90
CA ARG A 133 7.37 -0.57 11.27
C ARG A 133 6.08 -1.22 10.81
N TYR A 134 6.16 -2.24 9.94
CA TYR A 134 5.00 -2.96 9.40
C TYR A 134 3.93 -2.02 8.81
N PRO A 135 4.27 -1.21 7.79
CA PRO A 135 3.29 -0.37 7.13
C PRO A 135 2.15 -1.22 6.54
N VAL A 136 0.92 -0.75 6.69
CA VAL A 136 -0.28 -1.51 6.28
C VAL A 136 -0.59 -1.43 4.78
N ILE A 137 0.11 -0.54 4.06
CA ILE A 137 0.04 -0.42 2.60
C ILE A 137 1.36 -0.83 1.96
N ASN A 138 1.32 -1.21 0.69
CA ASN A 138 2.53 -1.40 -0.09
C ASN A 138 3.18 -0.05 -0.39
N TYR A 139 4.49 -0.08 -0.60
CA TYR A 139 5.25 1.14 -0.79
C TYR A 139 6.36 0.96 -1.83
N ALA A 140 6.49 1.97 -2.68
CA ALA A 140 7.62 2.17 -3.57
C ALA A 140 8.12 3.62 -3.46
N THR A 141 9.42 3.84 -3.68
CA THR A 141 10.01 5.19 -3.66
C THR A 141 10.87 5.41 -4.89
N LEU A 142 10.76 6.62 -5.45
CA LEU A 142 11.71 7.18 -6.38
C LEU A 142 12.98 7.63 -5.63
N SER A 143 14.05 7.87 -6.38
CA SER A 143 15.26 8.52 -5.87
C SER A 143 15.20 10.00 -6.21
N GLY A 144 15.20 10.85 -5.19
CA GLY A 144 15.19 12.30 -5.34
C GLY A 144 16.50 12.81 -5.91
N GLN A 145 16.42 13.83 -6.76
CA GLN A 145 17.60 14.53 -7.27
C GLN A 145 18.23 15.46 -6.21
N GLY A 146 17.49 15.86 -5.17
CA GLY A 146 17.95 16.73 -4.09
C GLY A 146 18.59 16.02 -2.88
N ASN A 147 18.85 14.72 -3.02
CA ASN A 147 19.18 13.75 -1.97
C ASN A 147 20.69 13.40 -1.91
#